data_AF-A0AAW2QWY9-F1
#
_entry.id   AF-A0AAW2QWY9-F1
#
_cell.length_a   1.000
_cell.length_b   1.000
_cell.length_c   1.000
_cell.angle_alpha   90.00
_cell.angle_beta   90.00
_cell.angle_gamma   90.00
#
_symmetry.space_group_name_H-M   'P 1'
#
loop_
_entity.id
_entity.type
_entity.pdbx_description
1 polymer ?
#
loop_
_entity_poly.entity_id
_entity_poly.type
_entity_poly.pdbx_seq_one_letter_code
_entity_poly.pdbx_strand_id
1 'polypeptide(L)'
;MSIPLKELIERHCGGVRGGWDNLLAVIPGGSSVPLIPKNVCEDVLMDFDALKAVQSGLGTAAVIVMDKSTDVVDAIARLSYFYKHESCGQCTPCREGTGWLWMIMERMKVGNAKLEEIDMLQEVTKQIEGHTICALGDAAAWPVQGLIRHFRPELERRIRERADRELQQAAAA
;
A
#
# COMPACT_ATOMS: atom_id res chain seq x y z
N MET A 1 -5.17 -17.76 17.78
CA MET A 1 -4.11 -16.98 17.10
C MET A 1 -3.26 -17.94 16.29
N SER A 2 -2.56 -17.48 15.24
CA SER A 2 -1.82 -18.34 14.29
C SER A 2 -2.67 -19.21 13.35
N ILE A 3 -3.89 -18.76 13.03
CA ILE A 3 -4.68 -19.39 11.95
C ILE A 3 -4.05 -19.01 10.59
N PRO A 4 -3.91 -19.94 9.63
CA PRO A 4 -3.49 -19.57 8.27
C PRO A 4 -4.42 -18.52 7.66
N LEU A 5 -3.88 -17.47 7.06
CA LEU A 5 -4.66 -16.37 6.50
C LEU A 5 -5.64 -16.87 5.41
N LYS A 6 -5.19 -17.81 4.58
CA LYS A 6 -6.05 -18.49 3.61
C LYS A 6 -7.20 -19.24 4.25
N GLU A 7 -6.93 -20.01 5.31
CA GLU A 7 -7.96 -20.74 6.06
C GLU A 7 -8.98 -19.79 6.69
N LEU A 8 -8.52 -18.66 7.24
CA LEU A 8 -9.39 -17.63 7.79
C LEU A 8 -10.37 -17.10 6.72
N ILE A 9 -9.86 -16.68 5.57
CA ILE A 9 -10.66 -16.09 4.49
C ILE A 9 -11.63 -17.12 3.89
N GLU A 10 -11.13 -18.30 3.53
CA GLU A 10 -11.93 -19.34 2.84
C GLU A 10 -12.98 -19.96 3.77
N ARG A 11 -12.65 -20.22 5.04
CA ARG A 11 -13.59 -20.90 5.95
C ARG A 11 -14.60 -19.96 6.59
N HIS A 12 -14.17 -18.78 7.04
CA HIS A 12 -15.00 -17.91 7.89
C HIS A 12 -15.60 -16.71 7.15
N CYS A 13 -14.96 -16.23 6.07
CA CYS A 13 -15.43 -15.07 5.32
C CYS A 13 -16.10 -15.42 3.97
N GLY A 14 -16.16 -16.71 3.62
CA GLY A 14 -16.76 -17.18 2.37
C GLY A 14 -15.84 -17.13 1.14
N GLY A 15 -14.54 -16.93 1.35
CA GLY A 15 -13.53 -16.89 0.29
C GLY A 15 -13.34 -15.52 -0.36
N VAL A 16 -12.32 -15.43 -1.21
CA VAL A 16 -12.07 -14.23 -2.03
C VAL A 16 -13.14 -14.13 -3.12
N ARG A 17 -13.64 -12.93 -3.40
CA ARG A 17 -14.58 -12.71 -4.50
C ARG A 17 -14.00 -13.21 -5.83
N GLY A 18 -14.67 -14.13 -6.50
CA GLY A 18 -14.16 -14.77 -7.73
C GLY A 18 -13.15 -15.91 -7.49
N GLY A 19 -13.01 -16.38 -6.24
CA GLY A 19 -12.11 -17.46 -5.84
C GLY A 19 -10.71 -16.96 -5.46
N TRP A 20 -9.95 -17.82 -4.76
CA TRP A 20 -8.61 -17.50 -4.26
C TRP A 20 -7.64 -17.01 -5.36
N ASP A 21 -7.77 -17.51 -6.59
CA ASP A 21 -6.95 -17.08 -7.72
C ASP A 21 -7.21 -15.66 -8.20
N ASN A 22 -8.35 -15.09 -7.80
CA ASN A 22 -8.67 -13.69 -8.03
C ASN A 22 -8.08 -12.75 -6.96
N LEU A 23 -7.37 -13.27 -5.95
CA LEU A 23 -6.70 -12.44 -4.96
C LEU A 23 -5.56 -11.63 -5.58
N LEU A 24 -5.51 -10.34 -5.26
CA LEU A 24 -4.42 -9.44 -5.63
C LEU A 24 -3.47 -9.25 -4.44
N ALA A 25 -3.99 -8.73 -3.35
CA ALA A 25 -3.25 -8.42 -2.14
C ALA A 25 -4.16 -8.41 -0.90
N VAL A 26 -3.55 -8.50 0.27
CA VAL A 26 -4.24 -8.39 1.56
C VAL A 26 -3.47 -7.41 2.45
N ILE A 27 -4.19 -6.55 3.16
CA ILE A 27 -3.64 -5.80 4.31
C ILE A 27 -4.05 -6.58 5.56
N PRO A 28 -3.12 -7.29 6.23
CA PRO A 28 -3.50 -8.30 7.23
C PRO A 28 -3.91 -7.71 8.58
N GLY A 29 -3.49 -6.48 8.90
CA GLY A 29 -3.55 -5.95 10.26
C GLY A 29 -4.25 -4.61 10.44
N GLY A 30 -5.10 -4.22 9.50
CA GLY A 30 -5.67 -2.88 9.40
C GLY A 30 -4.78 -1.93 8.59
N SER A 31 -5.26 -0.73 8.30
CA SER A 31 -4.63 0.18 7.34
C SER A 31 -3.20 0.59 7.67
N SER A 32 -2.74 0.39 8.92
CA SER A 32 -1.42 0.80 9.36
C SER A 32 -0.30 -0.13 8.92
N VAL A 33 -0.60 -1.34 8.43
CA VAL A 33 0.43 -2.33 8.11
C VAL A 33 0.66 -2.44 6.59
N PRO A 34 1.86 -2.84 6.15
CA PRO A 34 2.13 -3.11 4.74
C PRO A 34 1.20 -4.19 4.19
N LEU A 35 0.71 -4.00 2.96
CA LEU A 35 0.03 -5.05 2.23
C LEU A 35 1.00 -6.22 1.93
N ILE A 36 0.44 -7.41 1.76
CA ILE A 36 1.14 -8.61 1.29
C ILE A 36 0.52 -9.12 -0.02
N PRO A 37 1.33 -9.50 -1.01
CA PRO A 37 0.85 -10.05 -2.28
C PRO A 37 0.32 -11.48 -2.13
N LYS A 38 -0.53 -11.92 -3.07
CA LYS A 38 -1.15 -13.27 -3.07
C LYS A 38 -0.18 -14.40 -2.74
N ASN A 39 1.02 -14.42 -3.32
CA ASN A 39 2.00 -15.49 -3.11
C ASN A 39 2.49 -15.60 -1.66
N VAL A 40 2.50 -14.51 -0.91
CA VAL A 40 2.81 -14.51 0.54
C VAL A 40 1.59 -14.92 1.35
N CYS A 41 0.39 -14.55 0.90
CA CYS A 41 -0.88 -14.87 1.56
C CYS A 41 -1.22 -16.36 1.61
N GLU A 42 -0.59 -17.20 0.78
CA GLU A 42 -0.90 -18.64 0.66
C GLU A 42 -0.65 -19.40 1.96
N ASP A 43 0.50 -19.16 2.60
CA ASP A 43 0.97 -19.95 3.75
C ASP A 43 1.17 -19.11 5.02
N VAL A 44 0.95 -17.80 4.96
CA VAL A 44 1.19 -16.92 6.12
C VAL A 44 0.19 -17.16 7.24
N LEU A 45 0.69 -17.18 8.48
CA LEU A 45 -0.11 -17.30 9.68
C LEU A 45 -0.54 -15.92 10.21
N MET A 46 -1.76 -15.84 10.73
CA MET A 46 -2.32 -14.66 11.39
C MET A 46 -1.86 -14.58 12.84
N ASP A 47 -0.57 -14.31 13.02
CA ASP A 47 0.05 -13.96 14.31
C ASP A 47 1.11 -12.87 14.15
N PHE A 48 1.60 -12.34 15.27
CA PHE A 48 2.52 -11.21 15.27
C PHE A 48 3.87 -11.53 14.63
N ASP A 49 4.44 -12.70 14.91
CA ASP A 49 5.79 -13.06 14.50
C ASP A 49 5.85 -13.45 13.02
N ALA A 50 4.89 -14.24 12.53
CA ALA A 50 4.80 -14.63 11.14
C ALA A 50 4.57 -13.43 10.23
N LEU A 51 3.64 -12.52 10.59
CA LEU A 51 3.37 -11.32 9.80
C LEU A 51 4.54 -10.33 9.81
N LYS A 52 5.26 -10.22 10.94
CA LYS A 52 6.48 -9.42 11.01
C LYS A 52 7.60 -10.02 10.14
N ALA A 53 7.73 -11.35 10.12
CA ALA A 53 8.73 -12.06 9.31
C ALA A 53 8.53 -11.86 7.80
N VAL A 54 7.29 -11.72 7.34
CA VAL A 54 6.97 -11.37 5.94
C VAL A 54 6.98 -9.86 5.66
N GLN A 55 7.60 -9.08 6.55
CA GLN A 55 7.73 -7.62 6.47
C GLN A 55 6.38 -6.87 6.42
N SER A 56 5.36 -7.42 7.09
CA SER A 56 4.09 -6.76 7.38
C SER A 56 3.90 -6.69 8.91
N GLY A 57 2.66 -6.67 9.39
CA GLY A 57 2.32 -6.74 10.81
C GLY A 57 0.88 -7.20 11.04
N LEU A 58 0.60 -7.76 12.21
CA LEU A 58 -0.77 -8.18 12.58
C LEU A 58 -1.67 -7.00 12.96
N GLY A 59 -1.13 -5.91 13.48
CA GLY A 59 -1.90 -4.73 13.89
C GLY A 59 -3.15 -5.07 14.70
N THR A 60 -4.32 -4.64 14.24
CA THR A 60 -5.62 -4.92 14.86
C THR A 60 -6.27 -6.22 14.38
N ALA A 61 -5.60 -6.99 13.53
CA ALA A 61 -6.13 -8.13 12.79
C ALA A 61 -7.35 -7.80 11.91
N ALA A 62 -7.53 -6.53 11.52
CA ALA A 62 -8.53 -6.11 10.55
C ALA A 62 -8.05 -6.43 9.12
N VAL A 63 -8.36 -7.64 8.65
CA VAL A 63 -7.96 -8.14 7.33
C VAL A 63 -8.74 -7.42 6.23
N ILE A 64 -8.06 -6.68 5.36
CA ILE A 64 -8.64 -6.03 4.17
C ILE A 64 -8.19 -6.80 2.94
N VAL A 65 -9.15 -7.42 2.24
CA VAL A 65 -8.90 -8.25 1.05
C VAL A 65 -9.13 -7.42 -0.21
N MET A 66 -8.17 -7.43 -1.13
CA MET A 66 -8.27 -6.80 -2.45
C MET A 66 -8.14 -7.85 -3.55
N ASP A 67 -9.13 -7.91 -4.45
CA ASP A 67 -9.11 -8.79 -5.62
C ASP A 67 -8.48 -8.09 -6.84
N LYS A 68 -8.25 -8.83 -7.93
CA LYS A 68 -7.58 -8.31 -9.15
C LYS A 68 -8.37 -7.20 -9.87
N SER A 69 -9.63 -6.99 -9.53
CA SER A 69 -10.42 -5.88 -10.08
C SER A 69 -10.17 -4.55 -9.36
N THR A 70 -9.47 -4.58 -8.23
CA THR A 70 -9.17 -3.40 -7.43
C THR A 70 -7.97 -2.65 -8.00
N ASP A 71 -8.10 -1.33 -8.14
CA ASP A 71 -6.93 -0.46 -8.29
C ASP A 71 -6.17 -0.36 -6.96
N VAL A 72 -5.13 -1.18 -6.81
CA VAL A 72 -4.33 -1.21 -5.58
C VAL A 72 -3.60 0.10 -5.30
N VAL A 73 -3.21 0.88 -6.32
CA VAL A 73 -2.52 2.16 -6.10
C VAL A 73 -3.52 3.22 -5.66
N ASP A 74 -4.73 3.24 -6.22
CA ASP A 74 -5.80 4.13 -5.74
C ASP A 74 -6.25 3.76 -4.32
N ALA A 75 -6.36 2.46 -4.01
CA ALA A 75 -6.68 2.00 -2.66
C ALA A 75 -5.65 2.51 -1.63
N ILE A 76 -4.36 2.38 -1.93
CA ILE A 76 -3.30 2.89 -1.03
C ILE A 76 -3.23 4.42 -1.05
N ALA A 77 -3.48 5.09 -2.18
CA ALA A 77 -3.60 6.56 -2.23
C ALA A 77 -4.73 7.06 -1.31
N ARG A 78 -5.85 6.33 -1.28
CA ARG A 78 -6.97 6.61 -0.38
C ARG A 78 -6.62 6.40 1.10
N LEU A 79 -5.77 5.43 1.42
CA LEU A 79 -5.21 5.26 2.76
C LEU A 79 -4.24 6.40 3.11
N SER A 80 -3.35 6.81 2.20
CA SER A 80 -2.49 7.98 2.41
C SER A 80 -3.30 9.25 2.66
N TYR A 81 -4.40 9.46 1.93
CA TYR A 81 -5.33 10.55 2.20
C TYR A 81 -5.95 10.45 3.59
N PHE A 82 -6.37 9.26 4.02
CA PHE A 82 -6.89 9.03 5.37
C PHE A 82 -5.87 9.45 6.45
N TYR A 83 -4.61 9.03 6.33
CA TYR A 83 -3.56 9.43 7.27
C TYR A 83 -3.25 10.93 7.25
N LYS A 84 -3.32 11.56 6.08
CA LYS A 84 -3.23 13.03 5.94
C LYS A 84 -4.42 13.75 6.59
N HIS A 85 -5.59 13.13 6.62
CA HIS A 85 -6.80 13.72 7.22
C HIS A 85 -6.80 13.57 8.74
N GLU A 86 -6.43 12.39 9.25
CA GLU A 86 -6.45 12.03 10.67
C GLU A 86 -5.13 12.34 11.41
N SER A 87 -4.15 12.93 10.74
CA SER A 87 -2.93 13.43 11.38
C SER A 87 -3.27 14.63 12.27
N CYS A 88 -2.93 14.56 13.55
CA CYS A 88 -3.13 15.67 14.50
C CYS A 88 -2.24 16.89 14.22
N GLY A 89 -1.25 16.76 13.33
CA GLY A 89 -0.38 17.86 12.91
C GLY A 89 0.72 18.28 13.91
N GLN A 90 0.93 17.55 15.00
CA GLN A 90 1.87 17.97 16.05
C GLN A 90 3.35 17.94 15.61
N CYS A 91 3.82 16.83 15.01
CA CYS A 91 5.21 16.68 14.58
C CYS A 91 5.36 16.93 13.08
N THR A 92 6.41 17.67 12.69
CA THR A 92 6.64 18.09 11.30
C THR A 92 6.74 16.93 10.30
N PRO A 93 7.49 15.83 10.57
CA PRO A 93 7.57 14.72 9.62
C PRO A 93 6.20 14.10 9.30
N CYS A 94 5.32 14.00 10.30
CA CYS A 94 3.95 13.53 10.08
C CYS A 94 3.07 14.58 9.40
N ARG A 95 3.07 15.83 9.92
CA ARG A 95 2.19 16.91 9.45
C ARG A 95 2.40 17.23 7.97
N GLU A 96 3.66 17.40 7.58
CA GLU A 96 4.01 17.76 6.19
C GLU A 96 4.16 16.50 5.33
N GLY A 97 4.82 15.48 5.86
CA GLY A 97 5.13 14.26 5.13
C GLY A 97 3.90 13.48 4.69
N THR A 98 2.87 13.35 5.54
CA THR A 98 1.62 12.66 5.14
C THR A 98 0.89 13.37 4.00
N GLY A 99 0.89 14.71 4.01
CA GLY A 99 0.39 15.51 2.90
C GLY A 99 1.17 15.27 1.62
N TRP A 100 2.49 15.22 1.71
CA TRP A 100 3.36 14.99 0.57
C TRP A 100 3.20 13.57 0.00
N LEU A 101 3.12 12.55 0.86
CA LEU A 101 2.81 11.17 0.47
C LEU A 101 1.50 11.11 -0.33
N TRP A 102 0.43 11.71 0.20
CA TRP A 102 -0.86 11.76 -0.49
C TRP A 102 -0.77 12.42 -1.87
N MET A 103 -0.09 13.58 -1.99
CA MET A 103 0.07 14.27 -3.27
C MET A 103 0.82 13.42 -4.30
N ILE A 104 1.89 12.74 -3.90
CA ILE A 104 2.64 11.85 -4.80
C ILE A 104 1.79 10.62 -5.16
N MET A 105 1.07 10.04 -4.22
CA MET A 105 0.20 8.88 -4.45
C MET A 105 -0.97 9.19 -5.40
N GLU A 106 -1.60 10.36 -5.26
CA GLU A 106 -2.64 10.84 -6.20
C GLU A 106 -2.09 11.07 -7.61
N ARG A 107 -0.81 11.43 -7.73
CA ARG A 107 -0.14 11.49 -9.02
C ARG A 107 0.19 10.10 -9.55
N MET A 108 0.75 9.21 -8.73
CA MET A 108 1.12 7.85 -9.13
C MET A 108 -0.07 7.00 -9.56
N LYS A 109 -1.25 7.16 -8.94
CA LYS A 109 -2.45 6.40 -9.35
C LYS A 109 -2.90 6.71 -10.78
N VAL A 110 -2.66 7.95 -11.25
CA VAL A 110 -2.93 8.37 -12.64
C VAL A 110 -1.68 8.30 -13.53
N GLY A 111 -0.55 7.81 -13.01
CA GLY A 111 0.74 7.74 -13.70
C GLY A 111 1.47 9.08 -13.83
N ASN A 112 1.03 10.16 -13.18
CA ASN A 112 1.61 11.51 -13.27
C ASN A 112 2.88 11.72 -12.43
N ALA A 113 3.85 10.83 -12.59
CA ALA A 113 5.12 10.86 -11.89
C ALA A 113 6.23 10.38 -12.83
N LYS A 114 7.49 10.63 -12.46
CA LYS A 114 8.65 10.02 -13.10
C LYS A 114 9.04 8.73 -12.38
N LEU A 115 9.73 7.82 -13.07
CA LEU A 115 10.17 6.54 -12.48
C LEU A 115 11.04 6.72 -11.23
N GLU A 116 11.92 7.73 -11.23
CA GLU A 116 12.77 8.09 -10.09
C GLU A 116 11.97 8.54 -8.87
N GLU A 117 10.73 9.02 -9.06
CA GLU A 117 9.87 9.43 -7.95
C GLU A 117 9.39 8.25 -7.11
N ILE A 118 9.46 7.01 -7.61
CA ILE A 118 9.20 5.80 -6.81
C ILE A 118 10.26 5.68 -5.71
N ASP A 119 11.53 5.88 -6.06
CA ASP A 119 12.64 5.83 -5.10
C ASP A 119 12.63 7.04 -4.16
N MET A 120 12.33 8.23 -4.69
CA MET A 120 12.09 9.42 -3.87
C MET A 120 10.96 9.18 -2.86
N LEU A 121 9.82 8.61 -3.29
CA LEU A 121 8.70 8.32 -2.40
C LEU A 121 9.10 7.30 -1.32
N GLN A 122 9.88 6.29 -1.70
CA GLN A 122 10.45 5.33 -0.76
C GLN A 122 11.38 6.00 0.27
N GLU A 123 12.14 7.01 -0.11
CA GLU A 123 12.97 7.80 0.81
C GLU A 123 12.11 8.69 1.72
N VAL A 124 11.10 9.38 1.18
CA VAL A 124 10.17 10.21 1.96
C VAL A 124 9.49 9.38 3.04
N THR A 125 9.02 8.18 2.73
CA THR A 125 8.42 7.30 3.75
C THR A 125 9.39 6.97 4.89
N LYS A 126 10.69 6.79 4.60
CA LYS A 126 11.73 6.54 5.62
C LYS A 126 12.12 7.78 6.43
N GLN A 127 11.95 8.98 5.87
CA GLN A 127 12.12 10.23 6.60
C GLN A 127 10.96 10.51 7.56
N ILE A 128 9.78 9.93 7.29
CA ILE A 128 8.62 9.99 8.19
C ILE A 128 8.76 8.91 9.27
N GLU A 129 8.99 7.67 8.85
CA GLU A 129 9.15 6.52 9.75
C GLU A 129 10.26 6.77 10.76
N GLY A 130 9.99 6.49 12.04
CA GLY A 130 10.95 6.64 13.13
C GLY A 130 11.31 8.09 13.52
N HIS A 131 10.77 9.10 12.84
CA HIS A 131 11.02 10.52 13.11
C HIS A 131 9.76 11.27 13.60
N THR A 132 8.69 10.55 13.93
CA THR A 132 7.44 11.12 14.45
C THR A 132 7.25 10.87 15.94
N ILE A 133 6.40 11.66 16.60
CA ILE A 133 6.14 11.54 18.04
C ILE A 133 5.38 10.25 18.38
N CYS A 134 4.38 9.89 17.55
CA CYS A 134 3.61 8.67 17.70
C CYS A 134 3.72 7.80 16.44
N ALA A 135 3.20 6.58 16.53
CA ALA A 135 3.24 5.59 15.44
C ALA A 135 2.30 5.90 14.26
N LEU A 136 1.58 7.03 14.26
CA LEU A 136 0.80 7.43 13.09
C LEU A 136 1.71 7.73 11.89
N GLY A 137 2.93 8.24 12.12
CA GLY A 137 3.92 8.43 11.06
C GLY A 137 4.29 7.11 10.39
N ASP A 138 4.64 6.10 11.19
CA ASP A 138 4.93 4.75 10.71
C ASP A 138 3.72 4.16 9.97
N ALA A 139 2.52 4.30 10.56
CA ALA A 139 1.27 3.84 9.97
C ALA A 139 0.92 4.52 8.63
N ALA A 140 1.39 5.75 8.40
CA ALA A 140 1.22 6.46 7.13
C ALA A 140 2.28 6.06 6.08
N ALA A 141 3.49 5.75 6.54
CA ALA A 141 4.62 5.35 5.70
C ALA A 141 4.48 3.89 5.22
N TRP A 142 4.14 2.96 6.11
CA TRP A 142 4.15 1.52 5.85
C TRP A 142 3.22 1.04 4.71
N PRO A 143 2.00 1.58 4.51
CA PRO A 143 1.17 1.21 3.37
C PRO A 143 1.82 1.55 2.03
N VAL A 144 2.46 2.73 1.95
CA VAL A 144 3.18 3.19 0.76
C VAL A 144 4.44 2.34 0.54
N GLN A 145 5.20 2.05 1.60
CA GLN A 145 6.36 1.16 1.51
C GLN A 145 5.99 -0.25 1.05
N GLY A 146 4.89 -0.82 1.58
CA GLY A 146 4.38 -2.13 1.16
C GLY A 146 3.95 -2.15 -0.29
N LEU A 147 3.27 -1.09 -0.74
CA LEU A 147 2.91 -0.91 -2.15
C LEU A 147 4.14 -0.85 -3.05
N ILE A 148 5.13 -0.02 -2.73
CA ILE A 148 6.35 0.09 -3.52
C ILE A 148 7.06 -1.27 -3.57
N ARG A 149 7.24 -1.93 -2.43
CA ARG A 149 7.96 -3.22 -2.36
C ARG A 149 7.31 -4.32 -3.22
N HIS A 150 5.98 -4.42 -3.24
CA HIS A 150 5.30 -5.54 -3.87
C HIS A 150 4.68 -5.20 -5.25
N PHE A 151 4.38 -3.93 -5.49
CA PHE A 151 3.67 -3.44 -6.69
C PHE A 151 4.44 -2.31 -7.41
N ARG A 152 5.75 -2.19 -7.20
CA ARG A 152 6.60 -1.32 -8.06
C ARG A 152 6.40 -1.58 -9.55
N PRO A 153 6.31 -2.83 -10.06
CA PRO A 153 6.04 -3.05 -11.48
C PRO A 153 4.74 -2.41 -11.95
N GLU A 154 3.70 -2.37 -11.13
CA GLU A 154 2.42 -1.73 -11.45
C GLU A 154 2.53 -0.20 -11.46
N LEU A 155 3.29 0.38 -10.53
CA LEU A 155 3.61 1.81 -10.52
C LEU A 155 4.40 2.21 -11.78
N GLU A 156 5.45 1.45 -12.12
CA GLU A 156 6.25 1.69 -13.32
C GLU A 156 5.42 1.53 -14.60
N ARG A 157 4.54 0.52 -14.66
CA ARG A 157 3.61 0.30 -15.78
C ARG A 157 2.75 1.54 -16.01
N ARG A 158 2.14 2.08 -14.96
CA ARG A 158 1.28 3.28 -15.05
C ARG A 158 2.03 4.52 -15.53
N ILE A 159 3.23 4.73 -15.00
CA ILE A 159 4.09 5.86 -15.39
C ILE A 159 4.46 5.75 -16.88
N ARG A 160 4.87 4.57 -17.34
CA ARG A 160 5.21 4.33 -18.75
C ARG A 160 3.99 4.48 -19.67
N GLU A 161 2.86 3.90 -19.29
CA GLU A 161 1.61 4.01 -20.06
C GLU A 161 1.18 5.48 -20.24
N ARG A 162 1.36 6.31 -19.22
CA ARG A 162 1.11 7.75 -19.33
C ARG A 162 2.11 8.44 -20.24
N ALA A 163 3.41 8.16 -20.11
CA ALA A 163 4.44 8.74 -20.96
C ALA A 163 4.19 8.42 -22.44
N ASP A 164 3.83 7.17 -22.76
CA ASP A 164 3.49 6.75 -24.11
C ASP A 164 2.24 7.48 -24.63
N ARG A 165 1.23 7.68 -23.78
CA ARG A 165 0.02 8.44 -24.12
C ARG A 165 0.33 9.91 -24.42
N GLU A 166 1.21 10.54 -23.65
CA GLU A 166 1.64 11.93 -23.88
C GLU A 166 2.42 12.07 -25.19
N LEU A 167 3.32 11.12 -25.50
CA LEU A 167 4.03 11.09 -26.78
C LEU A 167 3.08 10.94 -27.97
N GLN A 168 2.07 10.05 -27.87
CA GLN A 168 1.06 9.87 -28.92
C GLN A 168 0.21 11.14 -29.11
N GLN A 169 -0.16 11.83 -28.03
CA GLN A 169 -0.90 13.09 -28.10
C GLN A 169 -0.07 14.20 -28.73
N ALA A 170 1.21 14.32 -28.38
CA ALA A 170 2.11 15.30 -28.95
C ALA A 170 2.40 15.04 -30.44
N ALA A 171 2.44 13.77 -30.87
CA ALA A 171 2.61 13.41 -32.28
C ALA A 171 1.33 13.62 -33.12
N ALA A 172 0.16 13.69 -32.49
CA ALA A 172 -1.13 13.91 -33.14
C ALA A 172 -1.57 15.39 -33.21
N ALA A 173 -0.81 16.29 -32.57
CA ALA A 173 -1.03 17.74 -32.53
C ALA A 173 -0.15 18.47 -33.56
#